data_AF-A0A952P466-F1
#
_entry.id   AF-A0A952P466-F1
#
_cell.length_a   1.000
_cell.length_b   1.000
_cell.length_c   1.000
_cell.angle_alpha   90.00
_cell.angle_beta   90.00
_cell.angle_gamma   90.00
#
_symmetry.space_group_name_H-M   'P 1'
#
loop_
_entity.id
_entity.type
_entity.pdbx_description
1 polymer ?
#
loop_
_entity_poly.entity_id
_entity_poly.type
_entity_poly.pdbx_seq_one_letter_code
_entity_poly.pdbx_strand_id
1 'polypeptide(L)'
;MKNLIVTLLILMPGLRAIAAPVLGGVNTLAGAEIRTCQTGGDICLTVKSERTVGSQLQQLHRLKNPTVTIEDRKKKTSKELKPENAYLDLTNGQIVWTESRKKNKMIEVSYDLKTLERMETEL
;
A
#
# COMPACT_ATOMS: atom_id res chain seq x y z
N MET A 1 -25.07 68.43 -24.06
CA MET A 1 -25.02 66.96 -23.85
C MET A 1 -23.65 66.47 -24.31
N LYS A 2 -22.76 66.11 -23.39
CA LYS A 2 -21.39 65.64 -23.71
C LYS A 2 -21.35 64.14 -23.53
N ASN A 3 -21.10 63.40 -24.61
CA ASN A 3 -20.81 61.98 -24.59
C ASN A 3 -19.45 61.76 -23.93
N LEU A 4 -19.44 61.00 -22.83
CA LEU A 4 -18.21 60.50 -22.22
C LEU A 4 -18.22 58.98 -22.36
N ILE A 5 -17.50 58.48 -23.36
CA ILE A 5 -17.17 57.05 -23.45
C ILE A 5 -16.07 56.82 -22.41
N VAL A 6 -16.43 56.13 -21.33
CA VAL A 6 -15.47 55.63 -20.34
C VAL A 6 -15.13 54.21 -20.74
N THR A 7 -14.03 54.04 -21.47
CA THR A 7 -13.36 52.75 -21.60
C THR A 7 -12.16 52.80 -20.68
N LEU A 8 -12.15 52.04 -19.57
CA LEU A 8 -10.87 51.71 -18.94
C LEU A 8 -10.88 50.48 -18.02
N LEU A 9 -10.16 49.46 -18.52
CA LEU A 9 -9.26 48.50 -17.87
C LEU A 9 -9.78 47.67 -16.69
N ILE A 10 -10.12 46.41 -17.02
CA ILE A 10 -10.13 45.29 -16.10
C ILE A 10 -8.68 45.02 -15.65
N LEU A 11 -8.33 45.50 -14.47
CA LEU A 11 -7.16 45.05 -13.72
C LEU A 11 -7.54 43.73 -13.03
N MET A 12 -7.14 42.60 -13.59
CA MET A 12 -7.02 41.35 -12.84
C MET A 12 -5.62 41.30 -12.23
N PRO A 13 -5.41 41.69 -10.96
CA PRO A 13 -4.15 41.41 -10.30
C PRO A 13 -4.01 39.90 -10.14
N GLY A 14 -2.90 39.40 -10.68
CA GLY A 14 -2.67 38.01 -11.00
C GLY A 14 -2.98 37.04 -9.86
N LEU A 15 -3.71 35.99 -10.22
CA LEU A 15 -3.59 34.71 -9.57
C LEU A 15 -2.11 34.32 -9.67
N ARG A 16 -1.33 34.57 -8.62
CA ARG A 16 -0.07 33.86 -8.43
C ARG A 16 -0.48 32.40 -8.31
N ALA A 17 -0.38 31.66 -9.40
CA ALA A 17 -0.27 30.23 -9.34
C ALA A 17 1.00 29.96 -8.53
N ILE A 18 0.84 29.85 -7.23
CA ILE A 18 1.83 29.21 -6.37
C ILE A 18 1.68 27.75 -6.76
N ALA A 19 2.38 27.35 -7.83
CA ALA A 19 2.83 25.99 -7.97
C ALA A 19 3.82 25.81 -6.81
N ALA A 20 3.28 25.60 -5.61
CA ALA A 20 4.03 24.95 -4.57
C ALA A 20 4.55 23.68 -5.25
N PRO A 21 5.86 23.40 -5.23
CA PRO A 21 6.30 22.07 -5.58
C PRO A 21 5.46 21.16 -4.69
N VAL A 22 4.58 20.37 -5.30
CA VAL A 22 4.03 19.22 -4.60
C VAL A 22 5.28 18.47 -4.23
N LEU A 23 5.67 18.59 -2.96
CA LEU A 23 6.70 17.78 -2.37
C LEU A 23 6.17 16.37 -2.59
N GLY A 24 6.59 15.76 -3.69
CA GLY A 24 6.55 14.33 -3.93
C GLY A 24 7.52 13.69 -2.95
N GLY A 25 7.32 13.97 -1.67
CA GLY A 25 7.90 13.23 -0.58
C GLY A 25 7.32 11.85 -0.74
N VAL A 26 8.16 10.94 -1.23
CA VAL A 26 7.88 9.52 -1.17
C VAL A 26 7.47 9.26 0.28
N ASN A 27 6.22 8.84 0.53
CA ASN A 27 5.78 8.50 1.88
C ASN A 27 6.43 7.17 2.25
N THR A 28 7.72 7.25 2.56
CA THR A 28 8.55 6.14 2.97
C THR A 28 8.57 6.06 4.48
N LEU A 29 8.03 4.96 5.00
CA LEU A 29 8.21 4.58 6.40
C LEU A 29 9.35 3.57 6.47
N ALA A 30 10.40 3.90 7.22
CA ALA A 30 11.50 2.98 7.49
C ALA A 30 11.06 1.93 8.51
N GLY A 31 11.35 0.66 8.23
CA GLY A 31 11.00 -0.47 9.09
C GLY A 31 9.50 -0.62 9.31
N ALA A 32 8.86 -1.56 8.60
CA ALA A 32 7.49 -1.96 8.89
C ALA A 32 7.44 -3.38 9.40
N GLU A 33 6.78 -3.57 10.55
CA GLU A 33 6.41 -4.86 11.07
C GLU A 33 4.92 -4.86 11.37
N ILE A 34 4.20 -5.79 10.75
CA ILE A 34 2.77 -6.02 10.96
C ILE A 34 2.64 -7.42 11.50
N ARG A 35 2.03 -7.56 12.67
CA ARG A 35 1.69 -8.87 13.24
C ARG A 35 0.21 -8.92 13.51
N THR A 36 -0.45 -9.91 12.95
CA THR A 36 -1.87 -10.21 13.18
C THR A 36 -2.03 -11.69 13.48
N CYS A 37 -3.01 -12.04 14.29
CA CYS A 37 -3.31 -13.40 14.68
C CYS A 37 -4.82 -13.64 14.62
N GLN A 38 -5.23 -14.86 14.29
CA GLN A 38 -6.63 -15.27 14.39
C GLN A 38 -7.14 -15.12 15.82
N THR A 39 -8.46 -15.04 15.96
CA THR A 39 -9.12 -15.13 17.28
C THR A 39 -8.73 -16.46 17.93
N GLY A 40 -8.12 -16.40 19.12
CA GLY A 40 -7.53 -17.55 19.81
C GLY A 40 -6.01 -17.67 19.67
N GLY A 41 -5.39 -16.95 18.74
CA GLY A 41 -3.93 -16.83 18.62
C GLY A 41 -3.21 -18.05 18.04
N ASP A 42 -3.95 -19.01 17.49
CA ASP A 42 -3.40 -20.27 16.96
C ASP A 42 -2.63 -20.07 15.66
N ILE A 43 -3.13 -19.21 14.78
CA ILE A 43 -2.48 -18.84 13.53
C ILE A 43 -2.10 -17.37 13.61
N CYS A 44 -0.83 -17.06 13.33
CA CYS A 44 -0.32 -15.71 13.27
C CYS A 44 0.41 -15.47 11.95
N LEU A 45 0.21 -14.29 11.38
CA LEU A 45 0.92 -13.77 10.22
C LEU A 45 1.77 -12.59 10.68
N THR A 46 3.07 -12.66 10.42
CA THR A 46 4.00 -11.53 10.62
C THR A 46 4.58 -11.12 9.29
N VAL A 47 4.48 -9.83 8.96
CA VAL A 47 5.07 -9.26 7.75
C VAL A 47 6.09 -8.21 8.17
N LYS A 48 7.34 -8.41 7.79
CA LYS A 48 8.44 -7.46 8.01
C LYS A 48 8.90 -6.89 6.69
N SER A 49 9.33 -5.63 6.69
CA SER A 49 9.91 -4.98 5.53
C SER A 49 10.90 -3.91 5.97
N GLU A 50 11.98 -3.75 5.21
CA GLU A 50 12.98 -2.71 5.46
C GLU A 50 12.38 -1.30 5.33
N ARG A 51 11.43 -1.12 4.40
CA ARG A 51 10.71 0.12 4.20
C ARG A 51 9.43 -0.11 3.42
N THR A 52 8.44 0.74 3.66
CA THR A 52 7.23 0.80 2.84
C THR A 52 7.24 2.04 1.97
N VAL A 53 6.67 1.96 0.77
CA VAL A 53 6.49 3.08 -0.15
C VAL A 53 5.00 3.22 -0.40
N GLY A 54 4.38 4.26 0.15
CA GLY A 54 2.95 4.54 0.01
C GLY A 54 2.64 5.67 -0.97
N SER A 55 1.42 5.67 -1.50
CA SER A 55 0.83 6.78 -2.26
C SER A 55 -0.18 7.52 -1.38
N GLN A 56 -0.30 8.84 -1.50
CA GLN A 56 -1.42 9.57 -0.87
C GLN A 56 -2.73 9.39 -1.65
N LEU A 57 -2.64 9.05 -2.94
CA LEU A 57 -3.80 8.88 -3.83
C LEU A 57 -4.40 7.48 -3.76
N GLN A 58 -3.61 6.49 -3.35
CA GLN A 58 -4.02 5.08 -3.27
C GLN A 58 -3.61 4.56 -1.90
N GLN A 59 -4.53 3.92 -1.17
CA GLN A 59 -4.25 3.33 0.14
C GLN A 59 -3.49 1.99 0.00
N LEU A 60 -2.40 2.02 -0.76
CA LEU A 60 -1.57 0.87 -1.12
C LEU A 60 -0.12 1.19 -0.80
N HIS A 61 0.51 0.33 -0.02
CA HIS A 61 1.90 0.46 0.39
C HIS A 61 2.72 -0.71 -0.16
N ARG A 62 3.66 -0.41 -1.06
CA ARG A 62 4.62 -1.42 -1.53
C ARG A 62 5.65 -1.69 -0.45
N LEU A 63 5.88 -2.96 -0.12
CA LEU A 63 6.88 -3.41 0.83
C LEU A 63 8.20 -3.69 0.10
N LYS A 64 9.33 -3.24 0.65
CA LYS A 64 10.67 -3.52 0.14
C LYS A 64 11.33 -4.63 0.94
N ASN A 65 11.88 -5.62 0.23
CA ASN A 65 12.47 -6.83 0.81
C ASN A 65 11.58 -7.46 1.89
N PRO A 66 10.29 -7.76 1.56
CA PRO A 66 9.36 -8.26 2.56
C PRO A 66 9.75 -9.67 3.01
N THR A 67 9.60 -9.93 4.30
CA THR A 67 9.60 -11.27 4.89
C THR A 67 8.22 -11.52 5.47
N VAL A 68 7.59 -12.61 5.06
CA VAL A 68 6.29 -13.05 5.54
C VAL A 68 6.48 -14.35 6.32
N THR A 69 6.05 -14.36 7.58
CA THR A 69 6.11 -15.53 8.45
C THR A 69 4.70 -15.94 8.84
N ILE A 70 4.33 -17.19 8.56
CA ILE A 70 3.07 -17.80 8.97
C ILE A 70 3.39 -18.83 10.06
N GLU A 71 2.85 -18.61 11.25
CA GLU A 71 2.99 -19.50 12.41
C GLU A 71 1.66 -20.18 12.69
N ASP A 72 1.66 -21.52 12.81
CA ASP A 72 0.54 -22.31 13.30
C ASP A 72 0.98 -23.01 14.59
N ARG A 73 0.55 -22.48 15.72
CA ARG A 73 0.91 -22.94 17.07
C ARG A 73 0.31 -24.31 17.38
N LYS A 74 -0.89 -24.61 16.88
CA LYS A 74 -1.54 -25.92 17.04
C LYS A 74 -0.73 -27.02 16.38
N LYS A 75 -0.24 -26.76 15.17
CA LYS A 75 0.61 -27.71 14.43
C LYS A 75 2.10 -27.60 14.77
N LYS A 76 2.49 -26.61 15.57
CA LYS A 76 3.89 -26.26 15.86
C LYS A 76 4.72 -26.05 14.60
N THR A 77 4.12 -25.44 13.58
CA THR A 77 4.79 -25.15 12.30
C THR A 77 5.01 -23.66 12.12
N SER A 78 6.12 -23.29 11.50
CA SER A 78 6.39 -21.93 11.05
C SER A 78 6.93 -21.98 9.63
N LYS A 79 6.41 -21.11 8.76
CA LYS A 79 6.83 -20.99 7.37
C LYS A 79 7.23 -19.55 7.09
N GLU A 80 8.47 -19.36 6.66
CA GLU A 80 8.97 -18.08 6.17
C GLU A 80 8.92 -18.03 4.64
N LEU A 81 8.50 -16.89 4.11
CA LEU A 81 8.40 -16.57 2.70
C LEU A 81 9.09 -15.23 2.46
N LYS A 82 9.84 -15.10 1.36
CA LYS A 82 10.50 -13.86 0.94
C LYS A 82 10.03 -13.49 -0.46
N PRO A 83 8.79 -13.01 -0.61
CA PRO A 83 8.29 -12.61 -1.92
C PRO A 83 9.10 -11.44 -2.47
N GLU A 84 9.32 -11.40 -3.77
CA GLU A 84 10.05 -10.30 -4.42
C GLU A 84 9.25 -8.99 -4.29
N ASN A 85 7.93 -9.07 -4.40
CA ASN A 85 7.01 -7.95 -4.29
C ASN A 85 5.85 -8.31 -3.36
N ALA A 86 5.57 -7.44 -2.39
CA ALA A 86 4.37 -7.51 -1.57
C ALA A 86 3.79 -6.11 -1.37
N TYR A 87 2.48 -6.05 -1.15
CA TYR A 87 1.73 -4.83 -0.96
C TYR A 87 0.82 -4.97 0.26
N LEU A 88 0.79 -3.93 1.08
CA LEU A 88 -0.25 -3.73 2.08
C LEU A 88 -1.34 -2.88 1.44
N ASP A 89 -2.48 -3.50 1.19
CA ASP A 89 -3.69 -2.85 0.71
C ASP A 89 -4.54 -2.48 1.93
N LEU A 90 -4.46 -1.21 2.30
CA LEU A 90 -5.17 -0.66 3.45
C LEU A 90 -6.67 -0.50 3.15
N THR A 91 -7.06 -0.41 1.88
CA THR A 91 -8.47 -0.28 1.47
C THR A 91 -9.25 -1.53 1.85
N ASN A 92 -8.69 -2.69 1.50
CA ASN A 92 -9.30 -3.99 1.76
C ASN A 92 -8.77 -4.65 3.05
N GLY A 93 -7.82 -4.01 3.75
CA GLY A 93 -7.23 -4.54 4.98
C GLY A 93 -6.48 -5.85 4.76
N GLN A 94 -5.74 -5.97 3.65
CA GLN A 94 -5.09 -7.21 3.23
C GLN A 94 -3.61 -7.01 2.93
N ILE A 95 -2.84 -8.09 3.05
CA ILE A 95 -1.49 -8.19 2.49
C ILE A 95 -1.55 -9.05 1.22
N VAL A 96 -0.89 -8.60 0.16
CA VAL A 96 -0.92 -9.24 -1.17
C VAL A 96 0.49 -9.44 -1.68
N TRP A 97 0.80 -10.59 -2.26
CA TRP A 97 2.05 -10.83 -2.99
C TRP A 97 1.85 -11.87 -4.09
N THR A 98 2.84 -12.01 -4.96
CA THR A 98 2.82 -13.02 -6.03
C THR A 98 3.69 -14.22 -5.67
N GLU A 99 3.18 -15.43 -5.89
CA GLU A 99 3.93 -16.69 -5.76
C GLU A 99 3.99 -17.43 -7.11
N SER A 100 5.06 -18.18 -7.34
CA SER A 100 5.15 -19.10 -8.48
C SER A 100 4.66 -20.49 -8.07
N ARG A 101 3.64 -21.03 -8.75
CA ARG A 101 3.16 -22.40 -8.62
C ARG A 101 3.80 -23.33 -9.67
N LYS A 102 3.65 -24.64 -9.44
CA LYS A 102 4.09 -25.70 -10.37
C LYS A 102 3.64 -25.38 -11.80
N LYS A 103 4.53 -25.59 -12.78
CA LYS A 103 4.36 -25.29 -14.22
C LYS A 103 4.39 -23.79 -14.59
N ASN A 104 5.20 -22.98 -13.90
CA ASN A 104 5.38 -21.54 -14.18
C ASN A 104 4.08 -20.72 -14.13
N LYS A 105 3.05 -21.18 -13.42
CA LYS A 105 1.85 -20.39 -13.18
C LYS A 105 2.14 -19.37 -12.07
N MET A 106 1.88 -18.10 -12.32
CA MET A 106 1.95 -17.07 -11.29
C MET A 106 0.58 -16.95 -10.63
N ILE A 107 0.56 -16.88 -9.30
CA ILE A 107 -0.65 -16.63 -8.54
C ILE A 107 -0.47 -15.39 -7.69
N GLU A 108 -1.50 -14.56 -7.62
CA GLU A 108 -1.63 -13.57 -6.57
C GLU A 108 -2.20 -14.24 -5.33
N VAL A 109 -1.52 -14.06 -4.20
CA VAL A 109 -1.91 -14.55 -2.90
C VAL A 109 -2.24 -13.34 -2.04
N SER A 110 -3.43 -13.33 -1.44
CA SER A 110 -3.78 -12.33 -0.44
C SER A 110 -4.20 -12.96 0.88
N TYR A 111 -3.93 -12.25 1.97
CA TYR A 111 -4.44 -12.57 3.29
C TYR A 111 -5.20 -11.37 3.85
N ASP A 112 -6.44 -11.60 4.23
CA ASP A 112 -7.21 -10.63 5.02
C ASP A 112 -6.58 -10.52 6.42
N LEU A 113 -6.21 -9.30 6.83
CA LEU A 113 -5.46 -9.09 8.08
C LEU A 113 -6.32 -9.23 9.33
N LYS A 114 -7.66 -9.27 9.20
CA LYS A 114 -8.59 -9.43 10.32
C LYS A 114 -8.90 -10.90 10.61
N THR A 115 -9.05 -11.70 9.58
CA THR A 115 -9.51 -13.10 9.63
C THR A 115 -8.38 -14.10 9.36
N LEU A 116 -7.31 -13.65 8.71
CA LEU A 116 -6.24 -14.48 8.16
C LEU A 116 -6.72 -15.52 7.14
N GLU A 117 -7.86 -15.27 6.49
CA GLU A 117 -8.29 -16.05 5.33
C GLU A 117 -7.35 -15.80 4.15
N ARG A 118 -6.91 -16.88 3.50
CA ARG A 118 -6.04 -16.86 2.31
C ARG A 118 -6.89 -16.95 1.06
N MET A 119 -6.69 -16.02 0.12
CA MET A 119 -7.26 -16.09 -1.23
C MET A 119 -6.15 -16.26 -2.27
N GLU A 120 -6.45 -16.95 -3.37
CA GLU A 120 -5.52 -17.15 -4.49
C GLU A 120 -6.22 -16.83 -5.81
N THR A 121 -5.58 -16.02 -6.65
CA THR A 121 -6.05 -15.65 -7.98
C THR A 121 -4.97 -16.01 -9.01
N GLU A 122 -5.32 -16.74 -10.08
CA GLU A 122 -4.39 -16.98 -11.20
C GLU A 122 -4.21 -15.69 -12.02
N LEU A 123 -2.96 -15.36 -12.38
CA LEU A 123 -2.58 -14.20 -13.19
C LEU A 123 -2.30 -14.57 -14.66
#